data_AF-A0A943BGT5-F1
#
_entry.id   AF-A0A943BGT5-F1
#
_cell.length_a   1.000
_cell.length_b   1.000
_cell.length_c   1.000
_cell.angle_alpha   90.00
_cell.angle_beta   90.00
_cell.angle_gamma   90.00
#
_symmetry.space_group_name_H-M   'P 1'
#
loop_
_entity.id
_entity.type
_entity.pdbx_description
1 polymer ?
#
loop_
_entity_poly.entity_id
_entity_poly.type
_entity_poly.pdbx_seq_one_letter_code
_entity_poly.pdbx_strand_id
1 'polypeptide(L)'
;MSKKKTILMIVSLLLLSGVFIGIGVVVTSSTVADSGKQSAQAEEGANKTGNKEGAETLIDQTVSRDEIEKTVGKWNRFELDGNGCERGVYAGKFYYENFILYSRTYDKGETFHVMSINE
;
A
#
# COMPACT_ATOMS: atom_id res chain seq x y z
N MET A 1 -10.37 30.96 -17.95
CA MET A 1 -10.11 31.28 -16.53
C MET A 1 -9.54 32.69 -16.42
N SER A 2 -10.07 33.53 -15.54
CA SER A 2 -9.54 34.89 -15.33
C SER A 2 -8.11 34.83 -14.78
N LYS A 3 -7.17 35.64 -15.30
CA LYS A 3 -5.73 35.63 -14.95
C LYS A 3 -5.45 35.59 -13.43
N LYS A 4 -6.32 36.21 -12.63
CA LYS A 4 -6.32 36.17 -11.15
C LYS A 4 -6.48 34.77 -10.53
N LYS A 5 -7.22 33.87 -11.17
CA LYS A 5 -7.47 32.49 -10.71
C LYS A 5 -6.29 31.56 -11.02
N THR A 6 -5.52 31.82 -12.07
CA THR A 6 -4.34 31.04 -12.44
C THR A 6 -3.16 31.30 -11.49
N ILE A 7 -2.97 32.56 -11.08
CA ILE A 7 -1.93 32.92 -10.10
C ILE A 7 -2.23 32.30 -8.73
N LEU A 8 -3.50 32.30 -8.30
CA LEU A 8 -3.93 31.66 -7.05
C LEU A 8 -3.65 30.15 -7.04
N MET A 9 -3.85 29.46 -8.17
CA MET A 9 -3.56 28.03 -8.27
C MET A 9 -2.07 27.70 -8.22
N ILE A 10 -1.20 28.52 -8.84
CA ILE A 10 0.26 28.27 -8.83
C ILE A 10 0.85 28.51 -7.43
N VAL A 11 0.37 29.54 -6.72
CA VAL A 11 0.79 29.82 -5.33
C VAL A 11 0.32 28.70 -4.37
N SER A 12 -0.87 28.16 -4.58
CA SER A 12 -1.38 27.02 -3.80
C SER A 12 -0.58 25.73 -4.04
N LEU A 13 -0.03 25.53 -5.25
CA LEU A 13 0.76 24.36 -5.59
C LEU A 13 2.17 24.41 -4.99
N LEU A 14 2.77 25.61 -4.88
CA LEU A 14 4.09 25.83 -4.27
C LEU A 14 4.08 25.70 -2.73
N LEU A 15 2.96 25.98 -2.07
CA LEU A 15 2.80 25.81 -0.61
C LEU A 15 2.75 24.33 -0.18
N LEU A 16 2.43 23.40 -1.08
CA LEU A 16 2.39 21.95 -0.80
C LEU A 16 3.78 21.28 -0.83
N SER A 17 4.79 21.91 -1.44
CA SER A 17 6.17 21.39 -1.48
C SER A 17 7.04 21.84 -0.29
N GLY A 18 6.49 22.61 0.64
CA GLY A 18 7.22 23.32 1.68
C GLY A 18 7.39 22.62 3.03
N VAL A 19 7.51 21.28 3.10
CA VAL A 19 8.01 20.59 4.32
C VAL A 19 8.82 19.34 3.91
N PHE A 20 10.03 19.56 3.41
CA PHE A 20 11.10 18.56 3.36
C PHE A 20 12.38 19.17 3.92
N ILE A 21 12.45 19.39 5.24
CA ILE A 21 13.70 19.66 5.96
C ILE A 21 13.61 18.99 7.33
N GLY A 22 14.33 17.88 7.50
CA GLY A 22 14.41 17.16 8.77
C GLY A 22 15.14 15.83 8.64
N ILE A 23 16.45 15.89 8.84
CA ILE A 23 17.47 14.83 8.69
C ILE A 23 17.19 13.57 9.53
N GLY A 24 17.50 12.41 8.96
CA GLY A 24 17.76 11.16 9.67
C GLY A 24 18.73 10.27 8.90
N VAL A 25 19.89 10.78 8.50
CA VAL A 25 21.00 9.93 8.04
C VAL A 25 21.59 9.23 9.26
N VAL A 26 21.41 7.91 9.33
CA VAL A 26 22.37 7.03 10.02
C VAL A 26 22.77 5.96 9.01
N VAL A 27 23.87 6.22 8.31
CA VAL A 27 24.66 5.18 7.65
C VAL A 27 25.55 4.57 8.72
N THR A 28 25.34 3.29 9.06
CA THR A 28 26.41 2.46 9.63
C THR A 28 26.21 0.98 9.26
N SER A 29 27.03 0.55 8.32
CA SER A 29 27.71 -0.75 8.19
C SER A 29 26.95 -2.07 8.29
N SER A 30 26.92 -2.75 7.14
CA SER A 30 27.23 -4.18 6.95
C SER A 30 27.23 -5.09 8.19
N THR A 31 26.18 -5.90 8.33
CA THR A 31 26.33 -7.27 8.85
C THR A 31 25.42 -8.20 8.04
N VAL A 32 26.05 -9.19 7.42
CA VAL A 32 25.38 -10.35 6.80
C VAL A 32 25.18 -11.38 7.90
N ALA A 33 23.92 -11.65 8.27
CA ALA A 33 23.43 -12.87 8.93
C ALA A 33 21.90 -12.67 9.06
N ASP A 34 21.06 -13.35 8.29
CA ASP A 34 20.67 -14.76 8.36
C ASP A 34 19.17 -14.79 8.68
N SER A 35 18.45 -15.39 7.73
CA SER A 35 17.15 -16.02 7.81
C SER A 35 16.42 -15.97 9.16
N GLY A 36 15.34 -15.19 9.24
CA GLY A 36 14.40 -15.36 10.35
C GLY A 36 13.41 -14.22 10.50
N LYS A 37 12.19 -14.44 10.00
CA LYS A 37 10.97 -13.67 10.32
C LYS A 37 11.08 -12.17 10.02
N GLN A 38 10.67 -11.82 8.81
CA GLN A 38 10.11 -10.50 8.52
C GLN A 38 8.80 -10.36 9.32
N SER A 39 8.92 -10.08 10.62
CA SER A 39 7.82 -9.59 11.43
C SER A 39 7.54 -8.20 10.90
N ALA A 40 6.38 -8.02 10.30
CA ALA A 40 5.88 -6.73 9.86
C ALA A 40 6.07 -5.73 11.01
N GLN A 41 6.97 -4.77 10.80
CA GLN A 41 7.11 -3.62 11.67
C GLN A 41 5.77 -2.91 11.62
N ALA A 42 4.97 -3.10 12.67
CA ALA A 42 3.77 -2.32 12.88
C ALA A 42 4.25 -0.87 13.08
N GLU A 43 4.16 -0.07 12.02
CA GLU A 43 4.21 1.38 12.17
C GLU A 43 3.01 1.77 13.04
N GLU A 44 3.32 2.06 14.30
CA GLU A 44 2.41 2.61 15.27
C GLU A 44 2.09 4.05 14.85
N GLY A 45 0.99 4.26 14.11
CA GLY A 45 0.54 5.61 13.79
C GLY A 45 -0.39 5.71 12.57
N ALA A 46 -1.64 6.08 12.85
CA ALA A 46 -2.76 6.29 11.93
C ALA A 46 -3.40 4.99 11.39
N ASN A 47 -4.59 4.70 11.91
CA ASN A 47 -5.50 3.71 11.31
C ASN A 47 -5.90 4.24 9.92
N LYS A 48 -5.54 3.52 8.86
CA LYS A 48 -5.78 3.94 7.48
C LYS A 48 -7.09 3.34 7.00
N THR A 49 -8.13 4.16 7.03
CA THR A 49 -9.42 3.84 6.39
C THR A 49 -9.20 3.70 4.87
N GLY A 50 -9.60 2.54 4.32
CA GLY A 50 -9.56 2.26 2.90
C GLY A 50 -10.84 2.70 2.18
N ASN A 51 -10.72 2.98 0.89
CA ASN A 51 -11.85 3.21 -0.01
C ASN A 51 -12.50 1.88 -0.42
N LYS A 52 -13.56 1.49 0.29
CA LYS A 52 -14.26 0.21 0.08
C LYS A 52 -14.89 0.11 -1.32
N GLU A 53 -15.54 1.17 -1.80
CA GLU A 53 -16.12 1.20 -3.15
C GLU A 53 -15.04 1.00 -4.21
N GLY A 54 -13.88 1.66 -4.04
CA GLY A 54 -12.72 1.46 -4.91
C GLY A 54 -12.23 0.01 -4.90
N ALA A 55 -12.12 -0.61 -3.72
CA ALA A 55 -11.75 -2.01 -3.60
C ALA A 55 -12.75 -2.96 -4.29
N GLU A 56 -14.06 -2.69 -4.19
CA GLU A 56 -15.09 -3.49 -4.84
C GLU A 56 -14.95 -3.47 -6.36
N THR A 57 -14.51 -2.34 -6.95
CA THR A 57 -14.24 -2.28 -8.39
C THR A 57 -13.08 -3.17 -8.83
N LEU A 58 -12.16 -3.52 -7.93
CA LEU A 58 -11.00 -4.34 -8.24
C LEU A 58 -11.26 -5.85 -8.16
N ILE A 59 -12.40 -6.29 -7.61
CA ILE A 59 -12.74 -7.72 -7.50
C ILE A 59 -12.66 -8.40 -8.88
N ASP A 60 -12.07 -9.59 -8.90
CA ASP A 60 -11.74 -10.41 -10.07
C ASP A 60 -10.72 -9.79 -11.04
N GLN A 61 -10.09 -8.66 -10.69
CA GLN A 61 -9.01 -8.06 -11.47
C GLN A 61 -7.64 -8.44 -10.91
N THR A 62 -6.66 -8.57 -11.81
CA THR A 62 -5.24 -8.68 -11.45
C THR A 62 -4.59 -7.32 -11.56
N VAL A 63 -4.15 -6.78 -10.43
CA VAL A 63 -3.59 -5.43 -10.34
C VAL A 63 -2.29 -5.41 -9.55
N SER A 64 -1.49 -4.38 -9.76
CA SER A 64 -0.27 -4.11 -8.98
C SER A 64 -0.59 -3.51 -7.61
N ARG A 65 0.40 -3.53 -6.70
CA ARG A 65 0.30 -2.85 -5.41
C ARG A 65 0.08 -1.34 -5.53
N ASP A 66 0.69 -0.72 -6.52
CA ASP A 66 0.57 0.73 -6.75
C ASP A 66 -0.85 1.09 -7.20
N GLU A 67 -1.49 0.23 -8.00
CA GLU A 67 -2.89 0.41 -8.41
C GLU A 67 -3.86 0.19 -7.25
N ILE A 68 -3.59 -0.77 -6.36
CA ILE A 68 -4.34 -0.95 -5.12
C ILE A 68 -4.19 0.30 -4.24
N GLU A 69 -2.97 0.80 -4.04
CA GLU A 69 -2.74 2.00 -3.24
C GLU A 69 -3.44 3.24 -3.84
N LYS A 70 -3.39 3.41 -5.15
CA LYS A 70 -4.04 4.54 -5.85
C LYS A 70 -5.56 4.48 -5.77
N THR A 71 -6.15 3.29 -5.85
CA THR A 71 -7.61 3.10 -5.95
C THR A 71 -8.26 2.97 -4.57
N VAL A 72 -7.63 2.19 -3.69
CA VAL A 72 -8.14 1.79 -2.38
C VAL A 72 -7.51 2.61 -1.25
N GLY A 73 -6.29 3.12 -1.47
CA GLY A 73 -5.50 3.81 -0.45
C GLY A 73 -4.43 2.92 0.18
N LYS A 74 -3.61 3.53 1.03
CA LYS A 74 -2.59 2.83 1.81
C LYS A 74 -3.23 1.95 2.88
N TRP A 75 -2.75 0.72 3.00
CA TRP A 75 -3.15 -0.23 4.03
C TRP A 75 -2.32 -0.06 5.31
N ASN A 76 -2.84 -0.58 6.42
CA ASN A 76 -2.17 -0.66 7.73
C ASN A 76 -1.13 -1.77 7.75
N ARG A 77 -1.49 -2.93 7.18
CA ARG A 77 -0.65 -4.13 7.17
C ARG A 77 -0.87 -4.90 5.88
N PHE A 78 0.19 -5.53 5.39
CA PHE A 78 0.13 -6.47 4.29
C PHE A 78 0.72 -7.80 4.72
N GLU A 79 0.03 -8.89 4.42
CA GLU A 79 0.49 -10.26 4.66
C GLU A 79 0.49 -11.04 3.35
N LEU A 80 1.52 -11.85 3.17
CA LEU A 80 1.63 -12.79 2.07
C LEU A 80 1.84 -14.19 2.64
N ASP A 81 0.84 -15.05 2.47
CA ASP A 81 0.86 -16.42 2.98
C ASP A 81 1.07 -17.41 1.83
N GLY A 82 2.18 -18.16 1.90
CA GLY A 82 2.51 -19.22 0.95
C GLY A 82 1.99 -20.61 1.33
N ASN A 83 1.23 -20.75 2.42
CA ASN A 83 0.68 -22.02 2.88
C ASN A 83 -0.55 -22.47 2.06
N GLY A 84 -0.69 -22.04 0.81
CA GLY A 84 -1.75 -22.48 -0.08
C GLY A 84 -1.64 -23.97 -0.43
N CYS A 85 -2.80 -24.61 -0.65
CA CYS A 85 -2.87 -26.01 -1.11
C CYS A 85 -2.23 -26.24 -2.49
N GLU A 86 -1.97 -25.18 -3.25
CA GLU A 86 -1.40 -25.23 -4.60
C GLU A 86 0.02 -24.65 -4.62
N ARG A 87 0.97 -25.41 -5.16
CA ARG A 87 2.35 -24.96 -5.33
C ARG A 87 2.39 -23.70 -6.21
N GLY A 88 2.92 -22.62 -5.64
CA GLY A 88 3.15 -21.36 -6.36
C GLY A 88 2.02 -20.35 -6.26
N VAL A 89 0.95 -20.63 -5.50
CA VAL A 89 -0.11 -19.67 -5.20
C VAL A 89 0.08 -19.14 -3.79
N TYR A 90 0.12 -17.82 -3.66
CA TYR A 90 0.21 -17.14 -2.36
C TYR A 90 -1.05 -16.32 -2.13
N ALA A 91 -1.53 -16.30 -0.89
CA ALA A 91 -2.64 -15.45 -0.48
C ALA A 91 -2.11 -14.10 0.00
N GLY A 92 -2.50 -13.03 -0.68
CA GLY A 92 -2.22 -11.65 -0.27
C GLY A 92 -3.39 -11.08 0.53
N LYS A 93 -3.11 -10.47 1.68
CA LYS A 93 -4.11 -9.79 2.52
C LYS A 93 -3.69 -8.36 2.78
N PHE A 94 -4.55 -7.41 2.43
CA PHE A 94 -4.35 -5.99 2.69
C PHE A 94 -5.33 -5.57 3.79
N TYR A 95 -4.78 -5.17 4.94
CA TYR A 95 -5.57 -4.79 6.11
C TYR A 95 -5.76 -3.28 6.13
N TYR A 96 -7.00 -2.84 6.03
CA TYR A 96 -7.43 -1.48 6.27
C TYR A 96 -8.10 -1.39 7.64
N GLU A 97 -8.40 -0.18 8.09
CA GLU A 97 -9.16 0.03 9.34
C GLU A 97 -10.56 -0.61 9.29
N ASN A 98 -11.20 -0.51 8.13
CA ASN A 98 -12.62 -0.79 7.93
C ASN A 98 -12.90 -2.07 7.14
N PHE A 99 -11.89 -2.72 6.56
CA PHE A 99 -12.04 -4.00 5.87
C PHE A 99 -10.68 -4.67 5.60
N ILE A 100 -10.72 -5.91 5.14
CA ILE A 100 -9.59 -6.67 4.62
C ILE A 100 -9.86 -6.97 3.14
N LEU A 101 -8.91 -6.63 2.27
CA LEU A 101 -8.93 -7.04 0.86
C LEU A 101 -8.10 -8.31 0.71
N TYR A 102 -8.76 -9.38 0.25
CA TYR A 102 -8.16 -10.68 -0.01
C TYR A 102 -7.80 -10.81 -1.48
N SER A 103 -6.62 -11.34 -1.75
CA SER A 103 -6.08 -11.52 -3.09
C SER A 103 -5.27 -12.80 -3.20
N ARG A 104 -4.98 -13.20 -4.43
CA ARG A 104 -4.03 -14.25 -4.77
C ARG A 104 -2.93 -13.69 -5.65
N THR A 105 -1.72 -14.20 -5.50
CA THR A 105 -0.61 -13.91 -6.40
C THR A 105 0.06 -15.21 -6.82
N TYR A 106 0.45 -15.26 -8.08
CA TYR A 106 1.17 -16.37 -8.72
C TYR A 106 2.64 -15.99 -9.00
N ASP A 107 2.98 -14.71 -8.79
CA ASP A 107 4.27 -14.09 -9.11
C ASP A 107 5.01 -13.59 -7.85
N LYS A 108 4.69 -14.18 -6.68
CA LYS A 108 5.30 -13.84 -5.39
C LYS A 108 5.07 -12.39 -4.96
N GLY A 109 3.97 -11.79 -5.40
CA GLY A 109 3.51 -10.48 -4.94
C GLY A 109 3.89 -9.31 -5.84
N GLU A 110 4.17 -9.56 -7.12
CA GLU A 110 4.25 -8.49 -8.13
C GLU A 110 2.84 -8.02 -8.51
N THR A 111 1.93 -8.96 -8.75
CA THR A 111 0.53 -8.69 -9.04
C THR A 111 -0.42 -9.51 -8.16
N PHE A 112 -1.61 -8.97 -7.96
CA PHE A 112 -2.62 -9.45 -7.03
C PHE A 112 -3.96 -9.56 -7.75
N HIS A 113 -4.41 -10.80 -7.92
CA HIS A 113 -5.78 -11.10 -8.33
C HIS A 113 -6.70 -10.92 -7.12
N VAL A 114 -7.52 -9.88 -7.12
CA VAL A 114 -8.40 -9.53 -5.99
C VAL A 114 -9.59 -10.47 -5.97
N MET A 115 -9.79 -11.14 -4.83
CA MET A 115 -10.81 -12.19 -4.68
C MET A 115 -12.08 -11.68 -4.01
N SER A 116 -11.92 -10.93 -2.92
CA SER A 116 -13.05 -10.52 -2.07
C SER A 116 -12.62 -9.47 -1.04
N ILE A 117 -13.60 -8.87 -0.39
CA ILE A 117 -13.45 -7.94 0.71
C ILE A 117 -14.27 -8.45 1.88
N ASN A 118 -13.73 -8.37 3.10
CA ASN A 118 -14.45 -8.73 4.32
C ASN A 118 -14.32 -7.63 5.38
N GLU A 119 -15.35 -7.51 6.23
CA GLU A 119 -15.38 -6.59 7.38
C GLU A 119 -14.88 -7.25 8.66
#